data_AF-A0A533YDQ6-F1
#
_entry.id   AF-A0A533YDQ6-F1
#
_cell.length_a   1.000
_cell.length_b   1.000
_cell.length_c   1.000
_cell.angle_alpha   90.00
_cell.angle_beta   90.00
_cell.angle_gamma   90.00
#
_symmetry.space_group_name_H-M   'P 1'
#
loop_
_entity.id
_entity.type
_entity.pdbx_description
1 polymer ?
#
loop_
_entity_poly.entity_id
_entity_poly.type
_entity_poly.pdbx_seq_one_letter_code
_entity_poly.pdbx_strand_id
1 'polypeptide(L)'
;YVPVGKDQLPHLELTRELARRFNSLYRPVFPEPKEHLTKFPKVLGTDGRKMSKSYGNTINLSDSEPVVRQKLKTMVTDPARVKRTDPGNPDVCPVFDFHKIFSTTSVIERVNRECRTAEIGCIDCKKLVADVMVERLTPIWEGRKKLTAKPSQVEEIVRSGSKRAQAVSHQTLEEVKEAMKI
;
A
#
# COMPACT_ATOMS: atom_id res chain seq x y z
N TYR A 1 4.58 11.76 14.08
CA TYR A 1 5.12 10.45 13.65
C TYR A 1 5.17 10.44 12.12
N VAL A 2 6.01 9.60 11.51
CA VAL A 2 6.18 9.50 10.06
C VAL A 2 5.90 8.06 9.62
N PRO A 3 4.87 7.81 8.80
CA PRO A 3 4.61 6.48 8.25
C PRO A 3 5.73 6.11 7.27
N VAL A 4 6.47 5.04 7.56
CA VAL A 4 7.60 4.61 6.74
C VAL A 4 7.64 3.09 6.61
N GLY A 5 8.09 2.61 5.45
CA GLY A 5 8.49 1.22 5.28
C GLY A 5 9.80 0.92 5.99
N LYS A 6 10.08 -0.37 6.26
CA LYS A 6 11.36 -0.79 6.89
C LYS A 6 12.57 -0.33 6.07
N ASP A 7 12.44 -0.29 4.75
CA ASP A 7 13.45 0.18 3.80
C ASP A 7 13.75 1.69 3.90
N GLN A 8 12.85 2.47 4.50
CA GLN A 8 12.98 3.92 4.65
C GLN A 8 13.46 4.34 6.06
N LEU A 9 13.64 3.38 6.97
CA LEU A 9 14.17 3.65 8.32
C LEU A 9 15.52 4.38 8.31
N PRO A 10 16.48 4.07 7.41
CA PRO A 10 17.74 4.81 7.36
C PRO A 10 17.55 6.31 7.07
N HIS A 11 16.60 6.68 6.21
CA HIS A 11 16.30 8.09 5.93
C HIS A 11 15.68 8.80 7.14
N LEU A 12 14.83 8.10 7.90
CA LEU A 12 14.24 8.65 9.10
C LEU A 12 15.28 8.83 10.20
N GLU A 13 16.25 7.91 10.31
CA GLU A 13 17.34 8.04 11.28
C GLU A 13 18.26 9.22 10.94
N LEU A 14 18.61 9.39 9.65
CA LEU A 14 19.33 10.59 9.20
C LEU A 14 18.57 11.87 9.58
N THR A 15 17.24 11.88 9.42
CA THR A 15 16.40 13.02 9.80
C THR A 15 16.49 13.32 11.30
N ARG A 16 16.52 12.30 12.16
CA ARG A 16 16.69 12.47 13.61
C ARG A 16 18.07 12.98 13.97
N GLU A 17 19.11 12.45 13.32
CA GLU A 17 20.48 12.89 13.55
C GLU A 17 20.64 14.38 13.19
N LEU A 18 20.06 14.81 12.06
CA LEU A 18 20.02 16.22 11.67
C LEU A 18 19.24 17.07 12.68
N ALA A 19 18.08 16.61 13.16
CA ALA A 19 17.30 17.31 14.17
C ALA A 19 18.08 17.47 15.49
N ARG A 20 18.69 16.39 15.99
CA ARG A 20 19.53 16.40 17.21
C ARG A 20 20.73 17.34 17.05
N ARG A 21 21.43 17.25 15.92
CA ARG A 21 22.59 18.08 15.63
C ARG A 21 22.21 19.56 15.55
N PHE A 22 21.13 19.91 14.85
CA PHE A 22 20.63 21.28 14.79
C PHE A 22 20.29 21.80 16.20
N ASN A 23 19.51 21.02 16.96
CA ASN A 23 19.08 21.42 18.30
C ASN A 23 20.26 21.59 19.27
N SER A 24 21.33 20.81 19.11
CA SER A 24 22.55 20.92 19.91
C SER A 24 23.45 22.09 19.51
N LEU A 25 23.50 22.46 18.23
CA LEU A 25 24.34 23.55 17.73
C LEU A 25 23.72 24.93 17.95
N TYR A 26 22.38 25.01 17.86
CA TYR A 26 21.62 26.26 17.95
C TYR A 26 20.73 26.25 19.19
N ARG A 27 19.43 26.02 19.02
CA ARG A 27 18.45 25.80 20.11
C ARG A 27 17.47 24.70 19.70
N PRO A 28 16.74 24.10 20.66
CA PRO A 28 15.71 23.10 20.34
C PRO A 28 14.58 23.70 19.48
N VAL A 29 14.52 23.31 18.21
CA VAL A 29 13.46 23.69 17.26
C VAL A 29 12.77 22.45 16.69
N PHE A 30 13.56 21.45 16.27
CA PHE A 30 13.00 20.28 15.60
C PHE A 30 12.65 19.17 16.59
N PRO A 31 11.39 18.67 16.63
CA PRO A 31 11.09 17.44 17.33
C PRO A 31 11.69 16.25 16.59
N GLU A 32 12.12 15.22 17.33
CA GLU A 32 12.61 13.98 16.71
C GLU A 32 11.44 13.14 16.16
N PRO A 33 11.40 12.86 14.86
CA PRO A 33 10.28 12.14 14.26
C PRO A 33 10.30 10.66 14.67
N LYS A 34 9.18 10.17 15.22
CA LYS A 34 8.97 8.74 15.51
C LYS A 34 8.43 8.00 14.28
N GLU A 35 8.95 6.81 14.03
CA GLU A 35 8.47 5.94 12.96
C GLU A 35 7.06 5.45 13.25
N HIS A 36 6.30 5.22 12.18
CA HIS A 36 5.06 4.46 12.23
C HIS A 36 5.13 3.36 11.18
N LEU A 37 5.53 2.16 11.61
CA LEU A 37 5.71 1.00 10.73
C LEU A 37 4.36 0.41 10.35
N THR A 38 4.20 0.08 9.06
CA THR A 38 3.01 -0.61 8.55
C THR A 38 3.06 -2.10 8.83
N LYS A 39 1.89 -2.72 9.06
CA LYS A 39 1.76 -4.18 9.31
C LYS A 39 2.05 -5.03 8.06
N PHE A 40 1.87 -4.48 6.87
CA PHE A 40 2.08 -5.16 5.59
C PHE A 40 3.26 -4.52 4.85
N PRO A 41 4.49 -5.07 5.00
CA PRO A 41 5.68 -4.43 4.45
C PRO A 41 5.78 -4.56 2.92
N LYS A 42 5.12 -5.55 2.30
CA LYS A 42 5.24 -5.79 0.86
C LYS A 42 4.04 -6.55 0.30
N VAL A 43 3.49 -6.05 -0.81
CA VAL A 43 2.49 -6.75 -1.63
C VAL A 43 3.18 -7.29 -2.88
N LEU A 44 2.97 -8.58 -3.16
CA LEU A 44 3.51 -9.22 -4.36
C LEU A 44 2.67 -8.87 -5.59
N GLY A 45 3.30 -8.87 -6.76
CA GLY A 45 2.65 -8.70 -8.05
C GLY A 45 1.84 -9.93 -8.45
N THR A 46 1.12 -9.82 -9.56
CA THR A 46 0.36 -10.94 -10.15
C THR A 46 1.24 -12.12 -10.59
N ASP A 47 2.56 -11.96 -10.59
CA ASP A 47 3.58 -12.96 -10.94
C ASP A 47 4.40 -13.45 -9.73
N GLY A 48 4.03 -13.05 -8.50
CA GLY A 48 4.74 -13.41 -7.28
C GLY A 48 6.03 -12.63 -7.01
N ARG A 49 6.48 -11.76 -7.93
CA ARG A 49 7.63 -10.86 -7.71
C ARG A 49 7.19 -9.60 -6.97
N LYS A 50 8.12 -8.68 -6.67
CA LYS A 50 7.76 -7.34 -6.17
C LYS A 50 6.81 -6.69 -7.16
N MET A 51 5.66 -6.20 -6.69
CA MET A 51 4.74 -5.44 -7.53
C MET A 51 5.43 -4.17 -8.06
N SER A 52 5.49 -4.00 -9.38
CA SER A 52 6.10 -2.86 -10.04
C SER A 52 5.46 -2.60 -11.41
N LYS A 53 5.18 -1.33 -11.72
CA LYS A 53 4.65 -0.94 -13.04
C LYS A 53 5.57 -1.38 -14.18
N SER A 54 6.89 -1.34 -13.96
CA SER A 54 7.89 -1.75 -14.95
C SER A 54 7.85 -3.25 -15.27
N TYR A 55 7.37 -4.09 -14.35
CA TYR A 55 7.25 -5.53 -14.57
C TYR A 55 5.89 -5.91 -15.17
N GLY A 56 4.96 -4.96 -15.31
CA GLY A 56 3.60 -5.24 -15.80
C GLY A 56 2.76 -6.11 -14.85
N ASN A 57 3.22 -6.35 -13.62
CA ASN A 57 2.59 -7.27 -12.65
C ASN A 57 1.67 -6.55 -11.63
N THR A 58 1.12 -5.40 -12.02
CA THR A 58 0.36 -4.49 -11.14
C THR A 58 -1.15 -4.59 -11.35
N ILE A 59 -1.89 -4.37 -10.27
CA ILE A 59 -3.33 -4.07 -10.31
C ILE A 59 -3.46 -2.60 -9.90
N ASN A 60 -3.86 -1.73 -10.83
CA ASN A 60 -3.98 -0.31 -10.55
C ASN A 60 -5.32 -0.02 -9.88
N LEU A 61 -5.33 0.96 -8.98
CA LEU A 61 -6.58 1.48 -8.40
C LEU A 61 -7.51 2.11 -9.45
N SER A 62 -6.98 2.46 -10.63
CA SER A 62 -7.75 3.00 -11.75
C SER A 62 -8.20 1.94 -12.76
N ASP A 63 -7.81 0.68 -12.58
CA ASP A 63 -8.25 -0.40 -13.48
C ASP A 63 -9.76 -0.62 -13.31
N SER A 64 -10.46 -0.89 -14.43
CA SER A 64 -11.89 -1.25 -14.37
C SER A 64 -12.09 -2.65 -13.79
N GLU A 65 -13.30 -2.93 -13.29
CA GLU A 65 -13.63 -4.25 -12.75
C GLU A 65 -13.25 -5.42 -13.68
N PRO A 66 -13.56 -5.42 -14.99
CA PRO A 66 -13.17 -6.51 -15.88
C PRO A 66 -11.65 -6.71 -15.94
N VAL A 67 -10.88 -5.63 -15.90
CA VAL A 67 -9.40 -5.67 -15.92
C VAL A 67 -8.86 -6.24 -14.61
N VAL A 68 -9.39 -5.81 -13.47
CA VAL A 68 -9.00 -6.34 -12.15
C VAL A 68 -9.28 -7.83 -12.07
N ARG A 69 -10.50 -8.26 -12.43
CA ARG A 69 -10.89 -9.67 -12.44
C ARG A 69 -10.00 -10.50 -13.37
N GLN A 70 -9.70 -9.99 -14.55
CA GLN A 70 -8.82 -10.68 -15.51
C GLN A 70 -7.39 -10.82 -14.98
N LYS A 71 -6.81 -9.77 -14.39
CA LYS A 71 -5.47 -9.80 -13.79
C LYS A 71 -5.36 -10.80 -12.64
N LEU A 72 -6.38 -10.86 -11.78
CA LEU A 72 -6.44 -11.85 -10.69
C LEU A 72 -6.63 -13.27 -11.21
N LYS A 73 -7.41 -13.45 -12.28
CA LYS A 73 -7.61 -14.75 -12.92
C LYS A 73 -6.28 -15.33 -13.44
N THR A 74 -5.45 -14.51 -14.07
CA THR A 74 -4.14 -14.91 -14.62
C THR A 74 -3.00 -14.90 -13.60
N MET A 75 -3.27 -14.52 -12.35
CA MET A 75 -2.25 -14.43 -11.30
C MET A 75 -1.60 -15.80 -11.03
N VAL A 76 -0.30 -15.84 -10.80
CA VAL A 76 0.39 -17.09 -10.47
C VAL A 76 -0.07 -17.61 -9.12
N THR A 77 -0.17 -18.92 -9.02
CA THR A 77 -0.48 -19.64 -7.78
C THR A 77 0.72 -20.48 -7.35
N ASP A 78 0.53 -21.37 -6.38
CA ASP A 78 1.54 -22.37 -6.03
C ASP A 78 1.95 -23.20 -7.27
N PRO A 79 3.23 -23.21 -7.67
CA PRO A 79 3.72 -24.02 -8.78
C PRO A 79 3.59 -25.53 -8.56
N ALA A 80 3.54 -25.99 -7.30
CA ALA A 80 3.37 -27.41 -6.99
C ALA A 80 1.96 -27.92 -7.32
N ARG A 81 0.99 -27.01 -7.44
CA ARG A 81 -0.41 -27.34 -7.71
C ARG A 81 -0.71 -27.35 -9.20
N VAL A 82 -0.33 -28.44 -9.87
CA VAL A 82 -0.49 -28.61 -11.32
C VAL A 82 -1.93 -28.97 -11.69
N LYS A 83 -2.56 -29.88 -10.94
CA LYS A 83 -3.95 -30.29 -11.13
C LYS A 83 -4.84 -29.77 -10.01
N ARG A 84 -6.16 -29.71 -10.26
CA ARG A 84 -7.16 -29.29 -9.26
C ARG A 84 -7.10 -30.17 -8.00
N THR A 85 -6.86 -31.47 -8.19
CA THR A 85 -6.78 -32.50 -7.14
C THR A 85 -5.48 -32.47 -6.36
N ASP A 86 -4.46 -31.76 -6.84
CA ASP A 86 -3.18 -31.68 -6.15
C ASP A 86 -3.32 -30.71 -4.97
N PRO A 87 -2.83 -31.09 -3.77
CA PRO A 87 -2.82 -30.18 -2.63
C PRO A 87 -1.86 -29.02 -2.91
N GLY A 88 -2.28 -27.81 -2.53
CA GLY A 88 -1.46 -26.61 -2.64
C GLY A 88 -0.90 -26.15 -1.29
N ASN A 89 0.10 -25.29 -1.36
CA ASN A 89 0.64 -24.57 -0.22
C ASN A 89 0.27 -23.07 -0.29
N PRO A 90 -0.67 -22.60 0.55
CA PRO A 90 -1.03 -21.19 0.64
C PRO A 90 0.13 -20.26 1.00
N ASP A 91 1.15 -20.75 1.73
CA ASP A 91 2.25 -19.91 2.24
C ASP A 91 3.17 -19.41 1.12
N VAL A 92 3.21 -20.10 -0.02
CA VAL A 92 3.99 -19.72 -1.20
C VAL A 92 3.13 -19.12 -2.31
N CYS A 93 1.83 -18.96 -2.07
CA CYS A 93 0.87 -18.54 -3.08
C CYS A 93 0.58 -17.03 -2.99
N PRO A 94 0.91 -16.24 -4.02
CA PRO A 94 0.61 -14.80 -4.03
C PRO A 94 -0.88 -14.48 -3.89
N VAL A 95 -1.77 -15.37 -4.37
CA VAL A 95 -3.23 -15.19 -4.23
C VAL A 95 -3.64 -15.23 -2.75
N PHE A 96 -2.99 -16.08 -1.94
CA PHE A 96 -3.28 -16.16 -0.51
C PHE A 96 -2.81 -14.92 0.25
N ASP A 97 -1.73 -14.26 -0.20
CA ASP A 97 -1.33 -12.97 0.37
C ASP A 97 -2.38 -11.88 0.13
N PHE A 98 -3.08 -11.92 -1.01
CA PHE A 98 -4.22 -11.03 -1.23
C PHE A 98 -5.41 -11.35 -0.32
N HIS A 99 -5.68 -12.63 -0.04
CA HIS A 99 -6.67 -13.00 0.97
C HIS A 99 -6.35 -12.43 2.36
N LYS A 100 -5.09 -12.47 2.78
CA LYS A 100 -4.64 -11.88 4.06
C LYS A 100 -4.87 -10.36 4.14
N ILE A 101 -4.91 -9.67 3.00
CA ILE A 101 -5.09 -8.22 2.92
C ILE A 101 -6.58 -7.84 2.84
N PHE A 102 -7.35 -8.55 2.01
CA PHE A 102 -8.71 -8.14 1.64
C PHE A 102 -9.81 -8.94 2.32
N SER A 103 -9.61 -10.25 2.54
CA SER A 103 -10.65 -11.16 3.01
C SER A 103 -10.80 -11.15 4.53
N THR A 104 -11.95 -11.63 5.01
CA THR A 104 -12.21 -11.83 6.45
C THR A 104 -11.40 -13.01 7.00
N THR A 105 -11.18 -13.04 8.32
CA THR A 105 -10.49 -14.16 9.00
C THR A 105 -11.11 -15.51 8.68
N SER A 106 -12.45 -15.59 8.66
CA SER A 106 -13.17 -16.83 8.32
C SER A 106 -12.88 -17.34 6.90
N VAL A 107 -12.79 -16.44 5.92
CA VAL A 107 -12.44 -16.80 4.54
C VAL A 107 -10.97 -17.21 4.43
N ILE A 108 -10.08 -16.52 5.15
CA ILE A 108 -8.64 -16.86 5.17
C ILE A 108 -8.43 -18.28 5.72
N GLU A 109 -9.05 -18.61 6.86
CA GLU A 109 -8.95 -19.93 7.49
C GLU A 109 -9.52 -21.03 6.58
N ARG A 110 -10.69 -20.77 5.98
CA ARG A 110 -11.33 -21.66 5.03
C ARG A 110 -10.42 -21.93 3.81
N VAL A 111 -9.93 -20.89 3.15
CA VAL A 111 -9.07 -21.02 1.96
C VAL A 111 -7.75 -21.72 2.32
N ASN A 112 -7.19 -21.45 3.50
CA ASN A 112 -5.97 -22.14 3.95
C ASN A 112 -6.19 -23.65 4.07
N ARG A 113 -7.29 -24.07 4.71
CA ARG A 113 -7.65 -25.49 4.82
C ARG A 113 -7.94 -26.11 3.46
N GLU A 114 -8.88 -25.54 2.72
CA GLU A 114 -9.39 -26.10 1.45
C GLU A 114 -8.30 -26.16 0.37
N CYS A 115 -7.32 -25.26 0.37
CA CYS A 115 -6.20 -25.31 -0.56
C CYS A 115 -5.24 -26.47 -0.24
N ARG A 116 -4.97 -26.72 1.05
CA ARG A 116 -4.11 -27.81 1.51
C ARG A 116 -4.76 -29.19 1.33
N THR A 117 -6.08 -29.28 1.41
CA THR A 117 -6.84 -30.53 1.17
C THR A 117 -7.32 -30.70 -0.26
N ALA A 118 -6.98 -29.78 -1.17
CA ALA A 118 -7.43 -29.75 -2.56
C ALA A 118 -8.97 -29.68 -2.76
N GLU A 119 -9.72 -29.25 -1.75
CA GLU A 119 -11.17 -29.07 -1.79
C GLU A 119 -11.58 -27.88 -2.69
N ILE A 120 -10.80 -26.79 -2.68
CA ILE A 120 -11.06 -25.58 -3.49
C ILE A 120 -10.12 -25.47 -4.68
N GLY A 121 -10.63 -25.25 -5.88
CA GLY A 121 -9.80 -24.99 -7.06
C GLY A 121 -9.18 -23.58 -7.07
N CYS A 122 -8.00 -23.41 -7.67
CA CYS A 122 -7.33 -22.10 -7.78
C CYS A 122 -8.21 -21.02 -8.44
N ILE A 123 -9.03 -21.41 -9.43
CA ILE A 123 -9.95 -20.49 -10.11
C ILE A 123 -11.02 -19.97 -9.14
N ASP A 124 -11.59 -20.86 -8.33
CA ASP A 124 -12.66 -20.49 -7.39
C ASP A 124 -12.10 -19.67 -6.22
N CYS A 125 -10.90 -20.03 -5.72
CA CYS A 125 -10.14 -19.22 -4.77
C CYS A 125 -9.89 -17.79 -5.29
N LYS A 126 -9.43 -17.65 -6.54
CA LYS A 126 -9.22 -16.34 -7.19
C LYS A 126 -10.51 -15.53 -7.34
N LYS A 127 -11.66 -16.17 -7.59
CA LYS A 127 -12.95 -15.47 -7.65
C LYS A 127 -13.31 -14.86 -6.29
N LEU A 128 -13.14 -15.62 -5.20
CA LEU A 128 -13.43 -15.14 -3.84
C LEU A 128 -12.65 -13.87 -3.51
N VAL A 129 -11.35 -13.83 -3.79
CA VAL A 129 -10.56 -12.60 -3.53
C VAL A 129 -10.91 -11.48 -4.50
N ALA A 130 -11.23 -11.79 -5.76
CA ALA A 130 -11.64 -10.79 -6.74
C ALA A 130 -12.95 -10.09 -6.35
N ASP A 131 -13.93 -10.83 -5.84
CA ASP A 131 -15.21 -10.25 -5.40
C ASP A 131 -15.01 -9.25 -4.26
N VAL A 132 -14.24 -9.63 -3.23
CA VAL A 132 -13.94 -8.74 -2.10
C VAL A 132 -13.10 -7.54 -2.53
N MET A 133 -12.14 -7.73 -3.45
CA MET A 133 -11.37 -6.62 -4.00
C MET A 133 -12.23 -5.64 -4.78
N VAL A 134 -13.13 -6.13 -5.63
CA VAL A 134 -14.06 -5.29 -6.40
C VAL A 134 -14.95 -4.49 -5.46
N GLU A 135 -15.53 -5.14 -4.44
CA GLU A 135 -16.33 -4.46 -3.42
C GLU A 135 -15.56 -3.31 -2.74
N ARG A 136 -14.29 -3.53 -2.41
CA ARG A 136 -13.42 -2.51 -1.81
C ARG A 136 -13.01 -1.40 -2.79
N LEU A 137 -12.85 -1.71 -4.07
CA LEU A 137 -12.42 -0.75 -5.10
C LEU A 137 -13.58 0.09 -5.64
N THR A 138 -14.81 -0.42 -5.62
CA THR A 138 -16.02 0.30 -6.07
C THR A 138 -16.14 1.72 -5.50
N PRO A 139 -16.08 1.96 -4.17
CA PRO A 139 -16.17 3.33 -3.65
C PRO A 139 -15.00 4.22 -4.09
N ILE A 140 -13.82 3.64 -4.33
CA ILE A 140 -12.64 4.37 -4.85
C ILE A 140 -12.87 4.77 -6.31
N TRP A 141 -13.43 3.87 -7.13
CA TRP A 141 -13.77 4.17 -8.51
C TRP A 141 -14.85 5.24 -8.63
N GLU A 142 -15.88 5.19 -7.79
CA GLU A 142 -16.90 6.24 -7.72
C GLU A 142 -16.31 7.59 -7.31
N GLY A 143 -15.46 7.60 -6.27
CA GLY A 143 -14.73 8.80 -5.85
C GLY A 143 -13.87 9.37 -6.97
N ARG A 144 -13.12 8.51 -7.68
CA ARG A 144 -12.30 8.90 -8.83
C ARG A 144 -13.14 9.48 -9.96
N LYS A 145 -14.28 8.85 -10.30
CA LYS A 145 -15.19 9.35 -11.34
C LYS A 145 -15.71 10.75 -11.01
N LYS A 146 -16.14 10.97 -9.76
CA LYS A 146 -16.61 12.28 -9.27
C LYS A 146 -15.51 13.35 -9.41
N LEU A 147 -14.29 13.04 -9.00
CA LEU A 147 -13.15 13.96 -9.08
C LEU A 147 -12.69 14.22 -10.52
N THR A 148 -12.74 13.20 -11.38
CA THR A 148 -12.32 13.33 -12.79
C THR A 148 -13.33 14.15 -13.59
N ALA A 149 -14.61 14.13 -13.22
CA ALA A 149 -15.64 14.98 -13.82
C ALA A 149 -15.46 16.48 -13.47
N LYS A 150 -14.69 16.81 -12.43
CA LYS A 150 -14.42 18.20 -12.00
C LYS A 150 -12.93 18.39 -11.69
N PRO A 151 -12.05 18.51 -12.70
CA PRO A 151 -10.60 18.64 -12.49
C PRO A 151 -10.21 19.83 -11.60
N SER A 152 -10.95 20.93 -11.68
CA SER A 152 -10.74 22.13 -10.85
C SER A 152 -10.81 21.84 -9.35
N GLN A 153 -11.63 20.86 -8.93
CA GLN A 153 -11.73 20.45 -7.53
C GLN A 153 -10.42 19.82 -7.04
N VAL A 154 -9.74 19.03 -7.89
CA VAL A 154 -8.45 18.41 -7.53
C VAL A 154 -7.38 19.48 -7.40
N GLU A 155 -7.34 20.45 -8.32
CA GLU A 155 -6.42 21.58 -8.25
C GLU A 155 -6.66 22.44 -7.00
N GLU A 156 -7.91 22.67 -6.64
CA GLU A 156 -8.27 23.41 -5.43
C GLU A 156 -7.81 22.68 -4.16
N ILE A 157 -8.00 21.35 -4.08
CA ILE A 157 -7.52 20.53 -2.96
C ILE A 157 -6.00 20.65 -2.84
N VAL A 158 -5.27 20.52 -3.95
CA VAL A 158 -3.81 20.66 -3.96
C VAL A 158 -3.40 22.06 -3.54
N ARG A 159 -4.01 23.10 -4.11
CA ARG A 159 -3.71 24.51 -3.80
C ARG A 159 -3.97 24.84 -2.34
N SER A 160 -5.10 24.38 -1.79
CA SER A 160 -5.45 24.57 -0.38
C SER A 160 -4.50 23.80 0.54
N GLY A 161 -4.15 22.56 0.19
CA GLY A 161 -3.15 21.77 0.90
C GLY A 161 -1.78 22.46 0.93
N SER A 162 -1.29 22.92 -0.22
CA SER A 162 -0.02 23.62 -0.36
C SER A 162 0.00 24.92 0.45
N LYS A 163 -1.07 25.71 0.44
CA LYS A 163 -1.16 26.93 1.26
C LYS A 163 -1.04 26.63 2.76
N ARG A 164 -1.72 25.59 3.26
CA ARG A 164 -1.62 25.18 4.66
C ARG A 164 -0.22 24.67 5.01
N ALA A 165 0.37 23.84 4.16
CA ALA A 165 1.73 23.34 4.34
C ALA A 165 2.76 24.49 4.33
N GLN A 166 2.58 25.46 3.44
CA GLN A 166 3.45 26.63 3.32
C GLN A 166 3.41 27.50 4.59
N ALA A 167 2.23 27.70 5.19
CA ALA A 167 2.13 28.45 6.45
C ALA A 167 2.94 27.79 7.58
N VAL A 168 2.82 26.46 7.73
CA VAL A 168 3.57 25.69 8.73
C VAL A 168 5.08 25.71 8.44
N SER A 169 5.47 25.57 7.18
CA SER A 169 6.89 25.59 6.80
C SER A 169 7.52 26.97 7.00
N HIS A 170 6.80 28.06 6.72
CA HIS A 170 7.28 29.42 6.97
C HIS A 170 7.49 29.67 8.45
N GLN A 171 6.52 29.29 9.29
CA GLN A 171 6.68 29.41 10.74
C GLN A 171 7.93 28.66 11.23
N THR A 172 8.11 27.41 10.79
CA THR A 172 9.29 26.61 11.15
C THR A 172 10.59 27.26 10.65
N LEU A 173 10.58 27.85 9.45
CA LEU A 173 11.73 28.55 8.88
C LEU A 173 12.11 29.80 9.68
N GLU A 174 11.14 30.57 10.16
CA GLU A 174 11.41 31.73 11.00
C GLU A 174 12.02 31.30 12.35
N GLU A 175 11.51 30.23 12.97
CA GLU A 175 12.09 29.68 14.20
C GLU A 175 13.55 29.22 14.02
N VAL A 176 13.86 28.66 12.84
CA VAL A 176 15.22 28.25 12.42
C VAL A 176 16.12 29.46 12.19
N LYS A 177 15.66 30.48 11.46
CA LYS A 177 16.43 31.71 11.21
C LYS A 177 16.77 32.42 12.52
N GLU A 178 15.80 32.54 13.42
CA GLU A 178 16.01 33.12 14.75
C GLU A 178 17.03 32.30 15.57
N ALA A 179 16.93 30.96 15.54
CA ALA A 179 17.89 30.08 16.19
C ALA A 179 19.33 30.25 15.65
N MET A 180 19.46 30.43 14.33
CA MET A 180 20.73 30.62 13.64
C MET A 180 21.23 32.08 13.64
N LYS A 181 20.39 33.03 14.08
CA LYS A 181 20.64 34.48 14.08
C LYS A 181 20.90 35.06 12.68
N ILE A 182 20.04 34.70 11.71
CA ILE A 182 20.07 35.19 10.32
C ILE A 182 18.73 35.80 9.90
#